data_AF-A0A7Y2J3A7-F1
#
_entry.id   AF-A0A7Y2J3A7-F1
#
_cell.length_a   1.000
_cell.length_b   1.000
_cell.length_c   1.000
_cell.angle_alpha   90.00
_cell.angle_beta   90.00
_cell.angle_gamma   90.00
#
_symmetry.space_group_name_H-M   'P 1'
#
loop_
_entity.id
_entity.type
_entity.pdbx_description
1 polymer ?
#
loop_
_entity_poly.entity_id
_entity_poly.type
_entity_poly.pdbx_seq_one_letter_code
_entity_poly.pdbx_strand_id
1 'polypeptide(L)'
;GIAGVYLLTLLRMAIAEERGHLFEYSVVALFILEALHERKKNGIKVLVPPLIAIVFTTVIGTIDECIQVFIPIRVFDPIDIFFNFFAAFLAVSGSTALSWARSKIKKP
;
A
#
# COMPACT_ATOMS: atom_id res chain seq x y z
N GLY A 1 -5.12 -2.34 17.46
CA GLY A 1 -3.92 -2.69 16.66
C GLY A 1 -4.13 -2.25 15.23
N ILE A 2 -3.08 -1.92 14.48
CA ILE A 2 -3.18 -1.50 13.05
C ILE A 2 -3.97 -2.53 12.24
N ALA A 3 -3.70 -3.82 12.46
CA ALA A 3 -4.50 -4.92 11.90
C ALA A 3 -6.00 -4.79 12.22
N GLY A 4 -6.37 -4.36 13.42
CA GLY A 4 -7.76 -4.12 13.83
C GLY A 4 -8.39 -2.86 13.23
N VAL A 5 -7.61 -1.82 12.94
CA VAL A 5 -8.09 -0.65 12.17
C VAL A 5 -8.36 -1.07 10.73
N TYR A 6 -7.42 -1.79 10.11
CA TYR A 6 -7.63 -2.39 8.79
C TYR A 6 -8.82 -3.34 8.77
N LEU A 7 -8.98 -4.20 9.76
CA LEU A 7 -10.11 -5.13 9.87
C LEU A 7 -11.43 -4.37 10.01
N LEU A 8 -11.49 -3.34 10.87
CA LEU A 8 -12.71 -2.54 11.08
C LEU A 8 -13.07 -1.68 9.86
N THR A 9 -12.08 -1.11 9.18
CA THR A 9 -12.30 -0.35 7.94
C THR A 9 -12.76 -1.28 6.82
N LEU A 10 -12.11 -2.45 6.66
CA LEU A 10 -12.55 -3.49 5.73
C LEU A 10 -13.97 -3.96 6.06
N LEU A 11 -14.33 -4.16 7.33
CA LEU A 11 -15.66 -4.67 7.69
C LEU A 11 -16.78 -3.64 7.59
N ARG A 12 -16.48 -2.33 7.52
CA ARG A 12 -17.47 -1.25 7.60
C ARG A 12 -17.84 -0.57 6.26
N MET A 13 -17.07 -0.79 5.18
CA MET A 13 -17.40 -0.21 3.86
C MET A 13 -18.46 -1.06 3.12
N ALA A 14 -19.45 -0.38 2.55
CA ALA A 14 -20.66 -0.98 1.97
C ALA A 14 -20.49 -1.51 0.53
N ILE A 15 -19.36 -1.22 -0.13
CA ILE A 15 -19.08 -1.60 -1.53
C ILE A 15 -17.93 -2.63 -1.54
N ALA A 16 -18.16 -3.80 -2.14
CA ALA A 16 -17.23 -4.93 -2.11
C ALA A 16 -15.95 -4.70 -2.94
N GLU A 17 -16.02 -3.86 -3.97
CA GLU A 17 -14.93 -3.61 -4.93
C GLU A 17 -13.85 -2.70 -4.34
N GLU A 18 -14.22 -1.53 -3.79
CA GLU A 18 -13.31 -0.60 -3.12
C GLU A 18 -12.52 -1.26 -1.96
N ARG A 19 -13.13 -2.26 -1.29
CA ARG A 19 -12.49 -3.07 -0.24
C ARG A 19 -11.36 -3.95 -0.79
N GLY A 20 -11.51 -4.45 -2.01
CA GLY A 20 -10.50 -5.22 -2.73
C GLY A 20 -9.26 -4.38 -2.97
N HIS A 21 -9.45 -3.19 -3.56
CA HIS A 21 -8.37 -2.23 -3.82
C HIS A 21 -7.59 -1.87 -2.55
N LEU A 22 -8.30 -1.56 -1.45
CA LEU A 22 -7.66 -1.24 -0.18
C LEU A 22 -6.78 -2.38 0.34
N PHE A 23 -7.22 -3.63 0.25
CA PHE A 23 -6.45 -4.77 0.72
C PHE A 23 -5.28 -5.11 -0.21
N GLU A 24 -5.56 -5.26 -1.50
CA GLU A 24 -4.59 -5.66 -2.51
C GLU A 24 -3.42 -4.68 -2.58
N TYR A 25 -3.71 -3.40 -2.75
CA TYR A 25 -2.67 -2.40 -2.90
C TYR A 25 -1.95 -2.11 -1.58
N SER A 26 -2.56 -2.37 -0.42
CA SER A 26 -1.84 -2.38 0.86
C SER A 26 -0.80 -3.50 0.91
N VAL A 27 -1.14 -4.72 0.48
CA VAL A 27 -0.20 -5.85 0.43
C VAL A 27 0.94 -5.58 -0.55
N VAL A 28 0.61 -5.09 -1.75
CA VAL A 28 1.61 -4.70 -2.77
C VAL A 28 2.56 -3.64 -2.21
N ALA A 29 2.05 -2.59 -1.56
CA ALA A 29 2.87 -1.54 -0.97
C ALA A 29 3.82 -2.06 0.11
N LEU A 30 3.35 -2.98 0.96
CA LEU A 30 4.19 -3.58 1.99
C LEU A 30 5.29 -4.46 1.39
N PHE A 31 4.99 -5.25 0.35
CA PHE A 31 6.02 -6.05 -0.33
C PHE A 31 7.08 -5.19 -1.02
N ILE A 32 6.66 -4.10 -1.68
CA ILE A 32 7.60 -3.15 -2.29
C ILE A 32 8.46 -2.50 -1.20
N LEU A 33 7.86 -2.09 -0.08
CA LEU A 33 8.57 -1.50 1.05
C LEU A 33 9.64 -2.45 1.62
N GLU A 34 9.27 -3.71 1.86
CA GLU A 34 10.21 -4.72 2.36
C GLU A 34 11.32 -5.03 1.34
N ALA A 35 10.99 -5.12 0.05
CA ALA A 35 11.98 -5.31 -1.00
C ALA A 35 12.97 -4.14 -1.09
N LEU A 36 12.49 -2.91 -0.92
CA LEU A 36 13.36 -1.72 -0.90
C LEU A 36 14.23 -1.66 0.35
N HIS A 37 13.71 -2.05 1.51
CA HIS A 37 14.50 -2.19 2.73
C HIS A 37 15.57 -3.26 2.59
N GLU A 38 15.25 -4.41 2.00
CA GLU A 38 16.20 -5.49 1.77
C GLU A 38 17.34 -5.05 0.83
N ARG A 39 17.01 -4.37 -0.27
CA ARG A 39 18.01 -3.77 -1.17
C ARG A 39 18.92 -2.79 -0.43
N LYS A 40 18.34 -1.94 0.43
CA LYS A 40 19.11 -0.97 1.24
C LYS A 40 20.06 -1.67 2.22
N LYS A 41 19.61 -2.75 2.86
CA LYS A 41 20.46 -3.57 3.76
C LYS A 41 21.61 -4.24 3.00
N ASN A 42 21.36 -4.67 1.77
CA ASN A 42 22.36 -5.30 0.89
C ASN A 42 23.25 -4.28 0.14
N GLY A 43 23.33 -3.03 0.59
CA GLY A 43 24.28 -2.03 0.07
C GLY A 43 23.81 -1.24 -1.16
N ILE A 44 22.60 -1.48 -1.67
CA ILE A 44 22.03 -0.66 -2.75
C ILE A 44 21.56 0.68 -2.18
N LYS A 45 21.96 1.79 -2.80
CA LYS A 45 21.50 3.12 -2.40
C LYS A 45 20.01 3.30 -2.72
N VAL A 46 19.17 3.18 -1.71
CA VAL A 46 17.74 3.54 -1.76
C VAL A 46 17.50 4.73 -0.85
N LEU A 47 17.15 5.88 -1.45
CA LEU A 47 17.08 7.17 -0.75
C LEU A 47 15.95 7.18 0.30
N VAL A 48 14.71 6.99 -0.16
CA VAL A 48 13.50 7.08 0.67
C VAL A 48 12.58 5.88 0.39
N PRO A 49 12.87 4.69 0.95
CA PRO A 49 12.09 3.47 0.70
C PRO A 49 10.57 3.63 0.88
N PRO A 50 10.06 4.32 1.92
CA PRO A 50 8.61 4.52 2.10
C PRO A 50 7.96 5.31 0.95
N LEU A 51 8.56 6.43 0.56
CA LEU A 51 8.03 7.28 -0.52
C LEU A 51 8.03 6.53 -1.85
N ILE A 52 9.13 5.82 -2.14
CA ILE A 52 9.27 5.02 -3.35
C ILE A 52 8.20 3.92 -3.37
N ALA A 53 7.95 3.24 -2.25
CA ALA A 53 6.90 2.22 -2.18
C ALA A 53 5.52 2.78 -2.54
N ILE A 54 5.13 3.93 -1.96
CA ILE A 54 3.85 4.58 -2.27
C ILE A 54 3.75 4.92 -3.76
N VAL A 55 4.80 5.53 -4.33
CA VAL A 55 4.82 5.92 -5.74
C VAL A 55 4.70 4.71 -6.65
N PHE A 56 5.50 3.67 -6.42
CA PHE A 56 5.47 2.45 -7.23
C PHE A 56 4.13 1.73 -7.15
N THR A 57 3.55 1.57 -5.95
CA THR A 57 2.22 0.96 -5.81
C THR A 57 1.15 1.77 -6.53
N THR A 58 1.19 3.10 -6.43
CA THR A 58 0.24 3.97 -7.14
C THR A 58 0.37 3.80 -8.65
N VAL A 59 1.60 3.78 -9.19
CA VAL A 59 1.84 3.56 -10.62
C VAL A 59 1.34 2.18 -11.06
N ILE A 60 1.61 1.13 -10.29
CA ILE A 60 1.11 -0.22 -10.57
C ILE A 60 -0.42 -0.22 -10.60
N GLY A 61 -1.07 0.43 -9.63
CA GLY A 61 -2.53 0.51 -9.59
C GLY A 61 -3.14 1.34 -10.70
N THR A 62 -2.46 2.40 -11.17
CA THR A 62 -2.88 3.12 -12.37
C THR A 62 -2.74 2.26 -13.62
N ILE A 63 -1.66 1.47 -13.73
CA ILE A 63 -1.48 0.57 -14.87
C ILE A 63 -2.57 -0.52 -14.89
N ASP A 64 -2.88 -1.10 -13.73
CA ASP A 64 -3.96 -2.07 -13.59
C ASP A 64 -5.30 -1.49 -14.05
N GLU A 65 -5.63 -0.27 -13.59
CA GLU A 65 -6.84 0.43 -14.01
C GLU A 65 -6.87 0.71 -15.52
N CYS A 66 -5.73 1.11 -16.11
CA CYS A 66 -5.62 1.27 -17.55
C CYS A 66 -5.80 -0.06 -18.32
N ILE A 67 -5.41 -1.20 -17.74
CA ILE A 67 -5.63 -2.52 -18.35
C ILE A 67 -7.10 -2.89 -18.31
N GLN A 68 -7.85 -2.48 -17.28
CA GLN A 68 -9.28 -2.74 -17.16
C GLN A 68 -10.11 -2.14 -18.31
N VAL A 69 -9.62 -1.10 -18.99
CA VAL A 69 -10.23 -0.55 -20.23
C VAL A 69 -10.42 -1.62 -21.32
N PHE A 70 -9.56 -2.64 -21.34
CA PHE A 70 -9.64 -3.74 -22.32
C PHE A 70 -10.57 -4.88 -21.88
N ILE A 71 -11.17 -4.80 -20.68
CA ILE A 71 -12.02 -5.85 -20.10
C ILE A 71 -13.49 -5.41 -20.19
N PRO A 72 -14.36 -6.08 -20.98
CA PRO A 72 -15.71 -5.62 -21.29
C PRO A 72 -16.67 -5.41 -20.10
N ILE A 73 -16.35 -6.00 -18.94
CA ILE A 73 -17.18 -5.95 -17.72
C ILE A 73 -16.66 -4.97 -16.67
N ARG A 74 -15.50 -4.33 -16.91
CA ARG A 74 -14.89 -3.35 -16.01
C ARG A 74 -14.85 -1.99 -16.70
N VAL A 75 -14.97 -0.94 -15.90
CA VAL A 75 -14.97 0.45 -16.37
C VAL A 75 -13.82 1.15 -15.67
N PHE A 76 -13.01 1.87 -16.42
CA PHE A 76 -11.96 2.71 -15.86
C PHE A 76 -12.58 3.73 -14.88
N ASP A 77 -12.24 3.64 -13.59
CA ASP A 77 -12.66 4.58 -12.56
C ASP A 77 -11.47 5.29 -11.90
N PRO A 78 -11.32 6.62 -12.08
CA PRO A 78 -10.32 7.41 -11.37
C PRO A 78 -10.38 7.30 -9.84
N ILE A 79 -11.53 6.94 -9.27
CA ILE A 79 -11.71 6.73 -7.83
C ILE A 79 -10.89 5.52 -7.35
N ASP A 80 -10.74 4.48 -8.17
CA ASP A 80 -9.94 3.31 -7.83
C ASP A 80 -8.45 3.64 -7.75
N ILE A 81 -7.96 4.54 -8.62
CA ILE A 81 -6.58 5.06 -8.53
C ILE A 81 -6.36 5.78 -7.19
N PHE A 82 -7.35 6.56 -6.72
CA PHE A 82 -7.28 7.20 -5.42
C PHE A 82 -7.23 6.16 -4.28
N PHE A 83 -8.05 5.11 -4.34
CA PHE A 83 -8.03 4.05 -3.33
C PHE A 83 -6.71 3.26 -3.33
N ASN A 84 -6.13 3.00 -4.50
CA ASN A 84 -4.82 2.34 -4.63
C ASN A 84 -3.72 3.17 -3.96
N PHE A 85 -3.70 4.48 -4.23
CA PHE A 85 -2.80 5.42 -3.55
C PHE A 85 -3.04 5.47 -2.04
N PHE A 86 -4.30 5.57 -1.62
CA PHE A 86 -4.68 5.68 -0.21
C PHE A 86 -4.31 4.41 0.57
N ALA A 87 -4.53 3.24 -0.02
CA ALA A 87 -4.08 1.95 0.50
C ALA A 87 -2.56 1.94 0.72
N ALA A 88 -1.79 2.32 -0.30
CA ALA A 88 -0.34 2.38 -0.21
C ALA A 88 0.13 3.35 0.87
N PHE A 89 -0.46 4.54 0.94
CA PHE A 89 -0.16 5.54 1.95
C PHE A 89 -0.41 5.02 3.37
N LEU A 90 -1.60 4.47 3.64
CA LEU A 90 -1.96 3.94 4.95
C LEU A 90 -1.07 2.76 5.36
N ALA A 91 -0.75 1.87 4.42
CA ALA A 91 0.02 0.67 4.72
C ALA A 91 1.47 1.02 5.04
N VAL A 92 2.09 1.85 4.21
CA VAL A 92 3.48 2.28 4.37
C VAL A 92 3.65 3.18 5.59
N SER A 93 2.78 4.16 5.79
CA SER A 93 2.85 5.06 6.96
C SER A 93 2.62 4.28 8.26
N GLY A 94 1.62 3.39 8.29
CA GLY A 94 1.34 2.53 9.43
C GLY A 94 2.51 1.59 9.76
N SER A 95 3.10 0.94 8.75
CA SER A 95 4.28 0.08 8.94
C SER A 95 5.49 0.86 9.45
N THR A 96 5.74 2.04 8.86
CA THR A 96 6.86 2.91 9.26
C THR A 96 6.68 3.43 10.70
N ALA A 97 5.49 3.90 11.05
CA ALA A 97 5.17 4.38 12.39
C ALA A 97 5.28 3.25 13.44
N LEU A 98 4.82 2.04 13.10
CA LEU A 98 4.94 0.88 13.98
C LEU A 98 6.39 0.45 14.17
N SER A 99 7.17 0.41 13.10
CA SER A 99 8.60 0.11 13.15
C SER A 99 9.35 1.12 14.03
N TRP A 100 9.04 2.41 13.86
CA TRP A 100 9.58 3.48 14.70
C TRP A 100 9.20 3.30 16.18
N ALA A 101 7.92 3.07 16.50
CA ALA A 101 7.46 2.86 17.87
C ALA A 101 8.15 1.66 18.52
N ARG A 102 8.29 0.54 17.80
CA ARG A 102 9.03 -0.65 18.26
C ARG A 102 10.50 -0.36 18.53
N SER A 103 11.14 0.45 17.69
CA SER A 103 12.54 0.84 17.88
C SER A 103 12.76 1.70 19.14
N LYS A 104 11.75 2.48 19.55
CA LYS A 104 11.80 3.29 20.78
C LYS A 104 11.62 2.44 22.04
N ILE A 105 10.75 1.43 21.99
CA ILE A 105 10.48 0.52 23.12
C ILE A 105 11.64 -0.46 23.34
N LYS A 106 12.36 -0.86 22.28
CA LYS A 106 13.51 -1.78 22.35
C LYS A 106 14.85 -1.12 22.73
N LYS A 107 14.90 0.19 23.03
CA LYS A 107 16.13 0.79 23.56
C LYS A 107 16.31 0.37 25.03
N PRO A 108 17.46 -0.21 25.43
CA PRO A 108 17.80 -0.39 26.84
C PRO A 108 17.92 0.95 27.56
#